data_AF-A0A7J4Q2A6-F1
#
_entry.id   AF-A0A7J4Q2A6-F1
#
_cell.length_a   1.000
_cell.length_b   1.000
_cell.length_c   1.000
_cell.angle_alpha   90.00
_cell.angle_beta   90.00
_cell.angle_gamma   90.00
#
_symmetry.space_group_name_H-M   'P 1'
#
loop_
_entity.id
_entity.type
_entity.pdbx_description
1 polymer ?
#
loop_
_entity_poly.entity_id
_entity_poly.type
_entity_poly.pdbx_seq_one_letter_code
_entity_poly.pdbx_strand_id
1 'polypeptide(L)'
;VELKPVAQPERTPLREEAVEQTSATILEATAMGDEIEQSLAALLKAIDFDELSNRIQKEGVEAVKDVRRSLAQHVGIEPRDTRIDRFLRLSLRLMPQGDEDDEMRAQLLMLLAENTTKIKRWMRTRLEHRHSGSTQNFLDDAEQLGEALHRIPGPGFSVPLAADIKDLPDASDLPRLQNEVARLIAQLNPTSAGGISA
;
A
#
# COMPACT_ATOMS: atom_id res chain seq x y z
N VAL A 1 -18.15 -50.90 44.52
CA VAL A 1 -18.11 -49.42 44.56
C VAL A 1 -18.21 -48.94 43.12
N GLU A 2 -19.42 -48.65 42.67
CA GLU A 2 -19.71 -48.19 41.32
C GLU A 2 -19.26 -46.73 41.16
N LEU A 3 -18.35 -46.49 40.21
CA LEU A 3 -17.90 -45.16 39.85
C LEU A 3 -18.86 -44.60 38.80
N LYS A 4 -19.62 -43.58 39.20
CA LYS A 4 -20.50 -42.81 38.30
C LYS A 4 -19.66 -42.15 37.19
N PRO A 5 -20.11 -42.20 35.92
CA PRO A 5 -19.44 -41.47 34.84
C PRO A 5 -19.74 -39.97 34.93
N VAL A 6 -18.67 -39.18 34.88
CA VAL A 6 -18.73 -37.70 34.84
C VAL A 6 -19.20 -37.27 33.45
N ALA A 7 -20.32 -36.57 33.41
CA ALA A 7 -20.88 -35.98 32.19
C ALA A 7 -19.93 -34.90 31.64
N GLN A 8 -19.54 -35.03 30.36
CA GLN A 8 -18.88 -33.98 29.61
C GLN A 8 -19.91 -32.91 29.21
N PRO A 9 -19.63 -31.60 29.35
CA PRO A 9 -20.53 -30.56 28.88
C PRO A 9 -20.51 -30.51 27.35
N GLU A 10 -21.68 -30.64 26.74
CA GLU A 10 -21.93 -30.44 25.31
C GLU A 10 -21.46 -29.04 24.89
N ARG A 11 -20.59 -28.98 23.88
CA ARG A 11 -20.21 -27.71 23.24
C ARG A 11 -21.30 -27.35 22.23
N THR A 12 -22.12 -26.38 22.58
CA THR A 12 -23.02 -25.67 21.65
C THR A 12 -22.19 -25.14 20.47
N PRO A 13 -22.58 -25.39 19.20
CA PRO A 13 -21.85 -24.85 18.06
C PRO A 13 -22.00 -23.32 18.04
N LEU A 14 -20.87 -22.63 18.00
CA LEU A 14 -20.79 -21.18 17.87
C LEU A 14 -21.41 -20.79 16.52
N ARG A 15 -22.45 -19.96 16.62
CA ARG A 15 -23.18 -19.32 15.54
C ARG A 15 -22.19 -18.53 14.68
N GLU A 16 -22.14 -18.80 13.38
CA GLU A 16 -21.41 -17.96 12.42
C GLU A 16 -22.02 -16.55 12.46
N GLU A 17 -21.30 -15.61 13.06
CA GLU A 17 -21.66 -14.20 12.96
C GLU A 17 -21.22 -13.71 11.57
N ALA A 18 -22.23 -13.48 10.74
CA ALA A 18 -22.10 -12.75 9.49
C ALA A 18 -21.42 -11.41 9.78
N VAL A 19 -20.23 -11.23 9.24
CA VAL A 19 -19.51 -9.96 9.29
C VAL A 19 -20.30 -8.97 8.43
N GLU A 20 -21.05 -8.11 9.11
CA GLU A 20 -21.75 -6.98 8.51
C GLU A 20 -20.77 -6.15 7.69
N GLN A 21 -21.19 -5.93 6.44
CA GLN A 21 -20.56 -5.04 5.48
C GLN A 21 -20.74 -3.60 5.98
N THR A 22 -19.71 -3.04 6.60
CA THR A 22 -19.75 -1.65 7.05
C THR A 22 -19.12 -0.73 6.01
N SER A 23 -20.02 -0.03 5.31
CA SER A 23 -19.90 1.34 4.80
C SER A 23 -19.05 1.59 3.56
N ALA A 24 -19.65 1.24 2.42
CA ALA A 24 -19.48 1.97 1.16
C ALA A 24 -20.33 3.26 1.21
N THR A 25 -19.72 4.40 1.51
CA THR A 25 -20.20 5.77 1.21
C THR A 25 -19.00 6.68 1.54
N ILE A 26 -18.47 7.56 0.71
CA ILE A 26 -19.05 8.56 -0.19
C ILE A 26 -17.91 8.89 -1.16
N LEU A 27 -18.10 8.83 -2.49
CA LEU A 27 -17.41 9.70 -3.45
C LEU A 27 -18.31 9.81 -4.71
N GLU A 28 -19.21 10.78 -4.71
CA GLU A 28 -19.80 11.34 -5.94
C GLU A 28 -19.19 12.73 -6.12
N ALA A 29 -18.47 12.98 -7.22
CA ALA A 29 -18.54 14.24 -7.97
C ALA A 29 -17.61 14.21 -9.20
N THR A 30 -18.23 14.10 -10.38
CA THR A 30 -17.71 14.42 -11.72
C THR A 30 -16.34 15.09 -11.76
N ALA A 31 -15.28 14.30 -12.00
CA ALA A 31 -13.93 14.82 -12.17
C ALA A 31 -13.77 15.48 -13.54
N MET A 32 -13.45 16.77 -13.52
CA MET A 32 -12.75 17.41 -14.62
C MET A 32 -11.29 16.93 -14.65
N GLY A 33 -10.65 16.89 -15.83
CA GLY A 33 -9.31 16.31 -16.02
C GLY A 33 -8.23 16.78 -15.02
N ASP A 34 -8.37 17.98 -14.46
CA ASP A 34 -7.50 18.53 -13.43
C ASP A 34 -7.38 17.64 -12.17
N GLU A 35 -8.42 16.90 -11.79
CA GLU A 35 -8.40 16.06 -10.57
C GLU A 35 -7.52 14.80 -10.72
N ILE A 36 -7.49 14.24 -11.93
CA ILE A 36 -6.67 13.05 -12.26
C ILE A 36 -5.19 13.44 -12.17
N GLU A 37 -4.83 14.55 -12.80
CA GLU A 37 -3.46 15.08 -12.82
C GLU A 37 -2.98 15.43 -11.40
N GLN A 38 -3.85 16.08 -10.61
CA GLN A 38 -3.56 16.40 -9.21
C GLN A 38 -3.33 15.15 -8.36
N SER A 39 -4.16 14.12 -8.51
CA SER A 39 -4.05 12.89 -7.73
C SER A 39 -2.78 12.12 -8.09
N LEU A 40 -2.44 12.05 -9.37
CA LEU A 40 -1.22 11.40 -9.82
C LEU A 40 0.04 12.18 -9.39
N ALA A 41 0.02 13.51 -9.51
CA ALA A 41 1.10 14.36 -9.02
C ALA A 41 1.29 14.23 -7.50
N ALA A 42 0.20 14.19 -6.73
CA ALA A 42 0.23 13.97 -5.29
C ALA A 42 0.86 12.62 -4.92
N LEU A 43 0.47 11.54 -5.61
CA LEU A 43 1.07 10.22 -5.42
C LEU A 43 2.58 10.25 -5.69
N LEU A 44 2.99 10.81 -6.83
CA LEU A 44 4.39 10.88 -7.23
C LEU A 44 5.21 11.68 -6.22
N LYS A 45 4.69 12.81 -5.77
CA LYS A 45 5.32 13.61 -4.72
C LYS A 45 5.43 12.86 -3.39
N ALA A 46 4.41 12.07 -3.02
CA ALA A 46 4.44 11.25 -1.81
C ALA A 46 5.62 10.26 -1.79
N ILE A 47 6.03 9.76 -2.96
CA ILE A 47 7.15 8.83 -3.13
C ILE A 47 8.43 9.49 -3.68
N ASP A 48 8.56 10.81 -3.56
CA ASP A 48 9.76 11.59 -3.93
C ASP A 48 10.10 11.56 -5.43
N PHE A 49 9.09 11.38 -6.30
CA PHE A 49 9.19 11.47 -7.75
C PHE A 49 8.84 12.88 -8.25
N ASP A 50 9.53 13.89 -7.69
CA ASP A 50 9.20 15.31 -7.90
C ASP A 50 9.23 15.73 -9.38
N GLU A 51 10.22 15.26 -10.14
CA GLU A 51 10.34 15.57 -11.58
C GLU A 51 9.15 15.04 -12.38
N LEU A 52 8.69 13.82 -12.09
CA LEU A 52 7.53 13.24 -12.75
C LEU A 52 6.23 13.91 -12.29
N SER A 53 6.12 14.27 -11.01
CA SER A 53 5.01 15.06 -10.48
C SER A 53 4.89 16.41 -11.22
N ASN A 54 6.00 17.14 -11.36
CA ASN A 54 6.04 18.41 -12.08
C ASN A 54 5.70 18.23 -13.56
N ARG A 55 6.13 17.11 -14.16
CA ARG A 55 5.85 16.80 -15.55
C ARG A 55 4.37 16.51 -15.78
N ILE A 56 3.72 15.73 -14.93
CA ILE A 56 2.27 15.50 -15.00
C ILE A 56 1.50 16.82 -14.89
N GLN A 57 1.89 17.72 -13.99
CA GLN A 57 1.23 19.04 -13.86
C GLN A 57 1.41 19.95 -15.09
N LYS A 58 2.44 19.70 -15.92
CA LYS A 58 2.74 20.52 -17.10
C LYS A 58 2.20 19.93 -18.40
N GLU A 59 2.33 18.62 -18.56
CA GLU A 59 2.01 17.88 -19.78
C GLU A 59 0.69 17.11 -19.68
N GLY A 60 0.11 17.03 -18.49
CA GLY A 60 -1.14 16.35 -18.21
C GLY A 60 -1.11 14.85 -18.49
N VAL A 61 -2.23 14.33 -18.99
CA VAL A 61 -2.43 12.90 -19.30
C VAL A 61 -1.38 12.34 -20.26
N GLU A 62 -0.78 13.16 -21.13
CA GLU A 62 0.26 12.71 -22.08
C GLU A 62 1.51 12.15 -21.37
N ALA A 63 1.83 12.65 -20.17
CA ALA A 63 2.97 12.19 -19.38
C ALA A 63 2.70 10.88 -18.60
N VAL A 64 1.45 10.37 -18.59
CA VAL A 64 1.07 9.13 -17.87
C VAL A 64 1.87 7.91 -18.36
N LYS A 65 2.20 7.83 -19.66
CA LYS A 65 3.01 6.73 -20.20
C LYS A 65 4.41 6.68 -19.61
N ASP A 66 5.00 7.85 -19.37
CA ASP A 66 6.34 7.96 -18.80
C ASP A 66 6.32 7.67 -17.30
N VAL A 67 5.29 8.12 -16.59
CA VAL A 67 5.05 7.72 -15.19
C VAL A 67 4.90 6.21 -15.07
N ARG A 68 4.07 5.60 -15.92
CA ARG A 68 3.87 4.14 -15.93
C ARG A 68 5.18 3.40 -16.16
N ARG A 69 5.98 3.85 -17.13
CA ARG A 69 7.30 3.26 -17.44
C ARG A 69 8.24 3.37 -16.24
N SER A 70 8.32 4.55 -15.62
CA SER A 70 9.20 4.79 -14.48
C SER A 70 8.81 3.93 -13.27
N LEU A 71 7.54 3.93 -12.88
CA LEU A 71 7.08 3.12 -11.74
C LEU A 71 7.26 1.62 -11.98
N ALA A 72 7.03 1.14 -13.20
CA ALA A 72 7.19 -0.28 -13.54
C ALA A 72 8.63 -0.78 -13.37
N GLN A 73 9.64 0.08 -13.53
CA GLN A 73 11.04 -0.29 -13.30
C GLN A 73 11.33 -0.63 -11.84
N HIS A 74 10.50 -0.13 -10.93
CA HIS A 74 10.67 -0.38 -9.51
C HIS A 74 9.85 -1.57 -9.01
N VAL A 75 9.03 -2.24 -9.81
CA VAL A 75 8.21 -3.39 -9.36
C VAL A 75 9.03 -4.68 -9.33
N GLY A 76 8.82 -5.51 -8.31
CA GLY A 76 9.42 -6.83 -8.16
C GLY A 76 10.88 -6.82 -7.70
N ILE A 77 11.38 -5.69 -7.20
CA ILE A 77 12.73 -5.59 -6.64
C ILE A 77 12.77 -6.30 -5.27
N GLU A 78 13.74 -7.20 -5.11
CA GLU A 78 14.04 -7.92 -3.88
C GLU A 78 15.52 -7.72 -3.51
N PRO A 79 15.87 -7.67 -2.21
CA PRO A 79 14.99 -7.71 -1.04
C PRO A 79 14.33 -6.35 -0.78
N ARG A 80 12.99 -6.32 -0.71
CA ARG A 80 12.24 -5.11 -0.35
C ARG A 80 10.91 -5.47 0.29
N ASP A 81 10.43 -4.62 1.18
CA ASP A 81 9.13 -4.81 1.84
C ASP A 81 8.00 -5.02 0.80
N THR A 82 7.36 -6.19 0.85
CA THR A 82 6.28 -6.58 -0.08
C THR A 82 5.14 -5.56 -0.13
N ARG A 83 4.90 -4.81 0.95
CA ARG A 83 3.87 -3.76 0.98
C ARG A 83 4.20 -2.60 0.03
N ILE A 84 5.49 -2.27 -0.12
CA ILE A 84 5.95 -1.24 -1.06
C ILE A 84 5.75 -1.73 -2.49
N ASP A 85 6.01 -3.01 -2.74
CA ASP A 85 5.75 -3.60 -4.05
C ASP A 85 4.24 -3.62 -4.37
N ARG A 86 3.40 -3.98 -3.39
CA ARG A 86 1.94 -3.92 -3.51
C ARG A 86 1.45 -2.50 -3.81
N PHE A 87 2.03 -1.50 -3.15
CA PHE A 87 1.76 -0.09 -3.40
C PHE A 87 2.05 0.27 -4.86
N LEU A 88 3.24 -0.05 -5.37
CA LEU A 88 3.62 0.26 -6.76
C LEU A 88 2.70 -0.44 -7.77
N ARG A 89 2.40 -1.73 -7.54
CA ARG A 89 1.51 -2.49 -8.42
C ARG A 89 0.08 -1.95 -8.43
N LEU A 90 -0.45 -1.53 -7.28
CA LEU A 90 -1.76 -0.85 -7.18
C LEU A 90 -1.74 0.51 -7.88
N SER A 91 -0.72 1.33 -7.65
CA SER A 91 -0.56 2.62 -8.33
C SER A 91 -0.55 2.46 -9.85
N LEU A 92 0.16 1.46 -10.38
CA LEU A 92 0.15 1.14 -11.82
C LEU A 92 -1.21 0.67 -12.32
N ARG A 93 -1.92 -0.14 -11.53
CA ARG A 93 -3.24 -0.66 -11.86
C ARG A 93 -4.31 0.44 -11.89
N LEU A 94 -4.14 1.46 -11.07
CA LEU A 94 -5.02 2.63 -10.94
C LEU A 94 -4.64 3.78 -11.90
N MET A 95 -3.67 3.60 -12.80
CA MET A 95 -3.33 4.62 -13.79
C MET A 95 -4.54 4.93 -14.69
N PRO A 96 -4.71 6.20 -15.11
CA PRO A 96 -5.85 6.58 -15.93
C PRO A 96 -5.82 5.88 -17.30
N GLN A 97 -7.02 5.62 -17.83
CA GLN A 97 -7.24 4.89 -19.08
C GLN A 97 -8.04 5.70 -20.12
N GLY A 98 -8.57 6.87 -19.76
CA GLY A 98 -9.39 7.72 -20.62
C GLY A 98 -10.85 7.30 -20.69
N ASP A 99 -11.37 6.64 -19.65
CA ASP A 99 -12.77 6.22 -19.54
C ASP A 99 -13.45 6.85 -18.30
N GLU A 100 -14.74 6.58 -18.11
CA GLU A 100 -15.56 7.18 -17.03
C GLU A 100 -15.12 6.78 -15.60
N ASP A 101 -14.35 5.71 -15.47
CA ASP A 101 -13.84 5.21 -14.19
C ASP A 101 -12.58 5.94 -13.71
N ASP A 102 -12.02 6.85 -14.51
CA ASP A 102 -10.79 7.60 -14.18
C ASP A 102 -10.94 8.47 -12.92
N GLU A 103 -12.14 8.96 -12.64
CA GLU A 103 -12.45 9.72 -11.43
C GLU A 103 -12.21 8.87 -10.17
N MET A 104 -12.80 7.68 -10.13
CA MET A 104 -12.63 6.75 -9.00
C MET A 104 -11.16 6.30 -8.88
N ARG A 105 -10.48 6.07 -10.00
CA ARG A 105 -9.04 5.77 -10.00
C ARG A 105 -8.22 6.90 -9.39
N ALA A 106 -8.50 8.15 -9.75
CA ALA A 106 -7.83 9.32 -9.20
C ALA A 106 -8.02 9.41 -7.68
N GLN A 107 -9.25 9.22 -7.20
CA GLN A 107 -9.56 9.19 -5.78
C GLN A 107 -8.78 8.11 -5.02
N LEU A 108 -8.66 6.91 -5.58
CA LEU A 108 -7.87 5.82 -4.99
C LEU A 108 -6.36 6.11 -5.00
N LEU A 109 -5.84 6.76 -6.05
CA LEU A 109 -4.45 7.23 -6.11
C LEU A 109 -4.17 8.29 -5.03
N MET A 110 -5.08 9.25 -4.84
CA MET A 110 -4.97 10.25 -3.78
C MET A 110 -4.94 9.59 -2.40
N LEU A 111 -5.82 8.62 -2.16
CA LEU A 111 -5.87 7.90 -0.90
C LEU A 111 -4.56 7.15 -0.60
N LEU A 112 -3.91 6.56 -1.63
CA LEU A 112 -2.57 5.97 -1.49
C LEU A 112 -1.52 7.03 -1.13
N ALA A 113 -1.55 8.19 -1.79
CA ALA A 113 -0.63 9.29 -1.54
C ALA A 113 -0.69 9.76 -0.07
N GLU A 114 -1.89 10.03 0.44
CA GLU A 114 -2.13 10.52 1.80
C GLU A 114 -1.62 9.55 2.89
N ASN A 115 -1.62 8.25 2.59
CA ASN A 115 -1.23 7.20 3.54
C ASN A 115 0.26 6.80 3.46
N THR A 116 1.06 7.47 2.63
CA THR A 116 2.49 7.14 2.45
C THR A 116 3.38 7.65 3.60
N THR A 117 2.98 8.73 4.29
CA THR A 117 3.81 9.40 5.32
C THR A 117 4.24 8.49 6.46
N LYS A 118 3.36 7.60 6.92
CA LYS A 118 3.65 6.73 8.08
C LYS A 118 4.67 5.66 7.73
N ILE A 119 4.56 5.04 6.56
CA ILE A 119 5.54 4.04 6.12
C ILE A 119 6.91 4.70 5.85
N LYS A 120 6.95 5.93 5.31
CA LYS A 120 8.20 6.72 5.20
C LYS A 120 8.89 6.91 6.53
N ARG A 121 8.14 7.39 7.54
CA ARG A 121 8.68 7.59 8.88
C ARG A 121 9.20 6.28 9.47
N TRP A 122 8.44 5.20 9.31
CA TRP A 122 8.84 3.88 9.79
C TRP A 122 10.14 3.41 9.14
N MET A 123 10.29 3.57 7.82
CA MET A 123 11.52 3.20 7.11
C MET A 123 12.72 4.01 7.62
N ARG A 124 12.56 5.34 7.73
CA ARG A 124 13.60 6.23 8.26
C ARG A 124 14.03 5.83 9.67
N THR A 125 13.09 5.66 10.61
CA THR A 125 13.41 5.26 11.99
C THR A 125 14.13 3.91 12.05
N ARG A 126 13.73 2.95 11.20
CA ARG A 126 14.39 1.63 11.12
C ARG A 126 15.81 1.72 10.58
N LEU A 127 16.05 2.55 9.57
CA LEU A 127 17.39 2.81 9.02
C LEU A 127 18.28 3.46 10.08
N GLU A 128 17.78 4.51 10.76
CA GLU A 128 18.50 5.23 11.83
C GLU A 128 18.95 4.28 12.95
N HIS A 129 18.06 3.38 13.39
CA HIS A 129 18.36 2.36 14.41
C HIS A 129 19.41 1.33 13.95
N ARG A 130 19.60 1.18 12.65
CA ARG A 130 20.61 0.32 12.02
C ARG A 130 21.87 1.10 11.66
N HIS A 131 22.01 2.32 12.16
CA HIS A 131 23.11 3.24 11.83
C HIS A 131 23.26 3.49 10.32
N SER A 132 22.17 3.34 9.57
CA SER A 132 22.06 3.68 8.16
C SER A 132 21.24 4.97 8.06
N GLY A 133 21.75 6.00 7.40
CA GLY A 133 20.98 7.23 7.19
C GLY A 133 19.88 7.01 6.15
N SER A 134 18.75 7.70 6.29
CA SER A 134 17.76 7.80 5.19
C SER A 134 18.32 8.70 4.10
N THR A 135 18.13 8.31 2.84
CA THR A 135 18.48 9.13 1.66
C THR A 135 17.43 10.19 1.35
N GLN A 136 16.33 10.24 2.12
CA GLN A 136 15.15 11.06 1.86
C GLN A 136 14.45 10.74 0.53
N ASN A 137 14.73 9.56 -0.06
CA ASN A 137 14.03 9.05 -1.22
C ASN A 137 13.28 7.77 -0.84
N PHE A 138 11.97 7.74 -1.09
CA PHE A 138 11.09 6.66 -0.70
C PHE A 138 11.55 5.26 -1.13
N LEU A 139 11.91 5.10 -2.40
CA LEU A 139 12.24 3.79 -2.96
C LEU A 139 13.66 3.37 -2.61
N ASP A 140 14.60 4.31 -2.58
CA ASP A 140 15.98 4.05 -2.15
C ASP A 140 16.02 3.65 -0.67
N ASP A 141 15.22 4.30 0.19
CA ASP A 141 15.10 3.94 1.61
C ASP A 141 14.46 2.55 1.77
N ALA A 142 13.46 2.23 0.96
CA ALA A 142 12.81 0.92 0.97
C ALA A 142 13.77 -0.21 0.59
N GLU A 143 14.58 0.00 -0.44
CA GLU A 143 15.60 -0.96 -0.91
C GLU A 143 16.72 -1.12 0.13
N GLN A 144 17.30 -0.02 0.60
CA GLN A 144 18.35 -0.06 1.64
C GLN A 144 17.88 -0.75 2.91
N LEU A 145 16.64 -0.49 3.32
CA LEU A 145 16.07 -1.14 4.50
C LEU A 145 15.84 -2.64 4.24
N GLY A 146 15.37 -3.00 3.05
CA GLY A 146 15.20 -4.40 2.64
C GLY A 146 16.51 -5.18 2.69
N GLU A 147 17.58 -4.63 2.11
CA GLU A 147 18.94 -5.18 2.18
C GLU A 147 19.43 -5.34 3.62
N ALA A 148 19.25 -4.30 4.44
CA ALA A 148 19.67 -4.33 5.83
C ALA A 148 18.92 -5.37 6.67
N LEU A 149 17.61 -5.55 6.40
CA LEU A 149 16.77 -6.56 7.05
C LEU A 149 17.07 -7.97 6.57
N HIS A 150 17.40 -8.14 5.29
CA HIS A 150 17.80 -9.43 4.73
C HIS A 150 19.11 -9.92 5.36
N ARG A 151 20.09 -9.02 5.49
CA ARG A 151 21.39 -9.32 6.10
C ARG A 151 21.29 -9.60 7.60
N ILE A 152 20.55 -8.78 8.34
CA ILE A 152 20.36 -8.92 9.79
C ILE A 152 18.88 -8.72 10.12
N PRO A 153 18.12 -9.83 10.27
CA PRO A 153 16.72 -9.77 10.66
C PRO A 153 16.54 -8.99 11.97
N GLY A 154 15.51 -8.13 12.01
CA GLY A 154 15.16 -7.42 13.24
C GLY A 154 14.47 -8.34 14.25
N PRO A 155 14.49 -7.99 15.55
CA PRO A 155 13.70 -8.71 16.54
C PRO A 155 12.20 -8.49 16.32
N GLY A 156 11.39 -9.51 16.60
CA GLY A 156 9.93 -9.47 16.47
C GLY A 156 9.40 -10.04 15.16
N PHE A 157 8.33 -9.45 14.64
CA PHE A 157 7.74 -9.88 13.36
C PHE A 157 8.65 -9.51 12.20
N SER A 158 9.00 -10.51 11.39
CA SER A 158 9.77 -10.31 10.17
C SER A 158 8.96 -9.50 9.16
N VAL A 159 9.63 -8.55 8.52
CA VAL A 159 9.10 -7.85 7.35
C VAL A 159 9.18 -8.82 6.17
N PRO A 160 8.10 -9.01 5.39
CA PRO A 160 8.18 -9.82 4.19
C PRO A 160 9.03 -9.07 3.15
N LEU A 161 10.14 -9.68 2.70
CA LEU A 161 11.13 -9.05 1.80
C LEU A 161 11.09 -9.58 0.36
N ALA A 162 10.02 -10.29 -0.01
CA ALA A 162 9.83 -10.83 -1.34
C ALA A 162 8.96 -9.90 -2.20
N ALA A 163 9.05 -10.06 -3.52
CA ALA A 163 8.19 -9.40 -4.48
C ALA A 163 6.72 -9.77 -4.21
N ASP A 164 5.82 -8.83 -4.49
CA ASP A 164 4.40 -9.08 -4.35
C ASP A 164 3.90 -9.94 -5.51
N ILE A 165 3.68 -11.22 -5.23
CA ILE A 165 3.12 -12.19 -6.18
C ILE A 165 1.61 -12.35 -6.04
N LYS A 166 0.96 -11.67 -5.08
CA LYS A 166 -0.48 -11.80 -4.89
C LYS A 166 -1.20 -11.20 -6.09
N ASP A 167 -2.18 -11.89 -6.65
CA ASP A 167 -2.94 -11.35 -7.77
C ASP A 167 -3.64 -10.03 -7.41
N LEU A 168 -3.72 -9.17 -8.42
CA LEU A 168 -4.50 -7.94 -8.36
C LEU A 168 -5.79 -8.13 -9.17
N PRO A 169 -6.91 -7.54 -8.72
CA PRO A 169 -8.12 -7.45 -9.52
C PRO A 169 -7.84 -6.81 -10.89
N ASP A 170 -8.75 -7.04 -11.83
CA ASP A 170 -8.71 -6.38 -13.13
C ASP A 170 -8.77 -4.85 -12.97
N ALA A 171 -8.21 -4.10 -13.94
CA ALA A 171 -8.24 -2.64 -13.90
C ALA A 171 -9.67 -2.06 -13.93
N SER A 172 -10.62 -2.83 -14.49
CA SER A 172 -12.05 -2.49 -14.51
C SER A 172 -12.80 -2.86 -13.22
N ASP A 173 -12.23 -3.71 -12.34
CA ASP A 173 -12.90 -4.13 -11.10
C ASP A 173 -12.58 -3.16 -9.95
N LEU A 174 -13.08 -1.92 -10.10
CA LEU A 174 -12.89 -0.84 -9.12
C LEU A 174 -13.33 -1.22 -7.70
N PRO A 175 -14.48 -1.90 -7.47
CA PRO A 175 -14.86 -2.29 -6.11
C PRO A 175 -13.82 -3.21 -5.46
N ARG A 176 -13.23 -4.16 -6.19
CA ARG A 176 -12.16 -4.99 -5.64
C ARG A 176 -10.84 -4.24 -5.49
N LEU A 177 -10.53 -3.32 -6.39
CA LEU A 177 -9.34 -2.47 -6.26
C LEU A 177 -9.41 -1.57 -5.02
N GLN A 178 -10.56 -0.94 -4.77
CA GLN A 178 -10.80 -0.15 -3.57
C GLN A 178 -10.57 -0.98 -2.29
N ASN A 179 -11.06 -2.23 -2.28
CA ASN A 179 -10.81 -3.15 -1.17
C ASN A 179 -9.32 -3.47 -0.99
N GLU A 180 -8.57 -3.68 -2.08
CA GLU A 180 -7.12 -3.91 -2.01
C GLU A 180 -6.36 -2.66 -1.54
N VAL A 181 -6.77 -1.46 -1.95
CA VAL A 181 -6.23 -0.18 -1.45
C VAL A 181 -6.47 -0.04 0.05
N ALA A 182 -7.71 -0.26 0.51
CA ALA A 182 -8.05 -0.19 1.93
C ALA A 182 -7.24 -1.19 2.78
N ARG A 183 -7.08 -2.43 2.29
CA ARG A 183 -6.24 -3.45 2.93
C ARG A 183 -4.77 -3.02 3.00
N LEU A 184 -4.22 -2.48 1.91
CA LEU A 184 -2.85 -2.00 1.89
C LEU A 184 -2.66 -0.86 2.90
N ILE A 185 -3.56 0.12 2.95
CA ILE A 185 -3.48 1.26 3.89
C ILE A 185 -3.47 0.78 5.33
N ALA A 186 -4.30 -0.22 5.68
CA ALA A 186 -4.27 -0.82 7.00
C ALA A 186 -2.90 -1.45 7.33
N GLN A 187 -2.18 -1.96 6.34
CA GLN A 187 -0.85 -2.59 6.49
C GLN A 187 0.31 -1.59 6.42
N LEU A 188 0.17 -0.47 5.72
CA LEU A 188 1.16 0.62 5.67
C LEU A 188 1.30 1.37 6.99
N ASN A 189 0.42 1.07 7.94
CA ASN A 189 0.45 1.55 9.32
C ASN A 189 0.98 0.47 10.26
N PRO A 190 2.28 0.09 10.20
CA PRO A 190 2.80 -0.90 11.11
C PRO A 190 2.63 -0.40 12.56
N THR A 191 1.96 -1.20 13.40
CA THR A 191 2.08 -1.03 14.84
C THR A 191 3.55 -1.16 15.20
N SER A 192 4.03 -0.29 16.09
CA SER A 192 5.41 -0.28 16.60
C SER A 192 5.90 -1.71 16.92
N ALA A 193 6.70 -2.28 16.03
CA ALA A 193 7.28 -3.61 16.23
C ALA A 193 8.66 -3.44 16.89
N GLY A 194 8.72 -3.68 18.20
CA GLY A 194 9.98 -3.72 18.97
C GLY A 194 10.18 -2.59 19.99
N GLY A 195 9.11 -2.06 20.60
CA GLY A 195 9.23 -0.99 21.61
C GLY A 195 9.58 0.39 21.06
N ILE A 196 9.43 0.59 19.74
CA ILE A 196 9.70 1.83 19.02
C ILE A 196 8.40 2.47 18.56
N SER A 197 7.80 3.30 19.42
CA SER A 197 6.64 4.12 19.06
C SER A 197 7.04 5.24 18.09
N ALA A 198 6.20 5.44 17.08
CA ALA A 198 6.31 6.48 16.05
C ALA A 198 5.85 7.87 16.52
#